data_AF-A0A7S3LYL0-F1
#
_entry.id   AF-A0A7S3LYL0-F1
#
_cell.length_a   1.000
_cell.length_b   1.000
_cell.length_c   1.000
_cell.angle_alpha   90.00
_cell.angle_beta   90.00
_cell.angle_gamma   90.00
#
_symmetry.space_group_name_H-M   'P 1'
#
loop_
_entity.id
_entity.type
_entity.pdbx_description
1 polymer ?
#
loop_
_entity_poly.entity_id
_entity_poly.type
_entity_poly.pdbx_seq_one_letter_code
_entity_poly.pdbx_strand_id
1 'polypeptide(L)'
;EWEADFPDWRTIDRKAKFQVTMGPEDVGQPIRYEQLLEVEDADEGADSEVTYSVTGNFNSWSEDRMVAGEVPGQHVLYAEVPSTGRLEWRFFKDGDSEQVLCPAFPECTKRTAEILGPAKALSNSWVVNAAPGVEVRIELLVAEGR
;
A
#
# COMPACT_ATOMS: atom_id res chain seq x y z
N GLU A 1 -1.70 -47.33 -21.47
CA GLU A 1 -1.12 -46.00 -21.74
C GLU A 1 -2.11 -44.95 -21.28
N TRP A 2 -1.67 -43.88 -20.61
CA TRP A 2 -2.54 -42.79 -20.17
C TRP A 2 -2.41 -41.66 -21.19
N GLU A 3 -3.50 -41.36 -21.90
CA GLU A 3 -3.59 -40.19 -22.77
C GLU A 3 -4.09 -39.01 -21.92
N ALA A 4 -3.24 -37.99 -21.78
CA ALA A 4 -3.55 -36.83 -20.97
C ALA A 4 -4.33 -35.83 -21.82
N ASP A 5 -5.60 -35.62 -21.50
CA ASP A 5 -6.54 -34.74 -22.23
C ASP A 5 -6.35 -33.26 -21.87
N PHE A 6 -5.09 -32.80 -21.82
CA PHE A 6 -4.81 -31.40 -21.48
C PHE A 6 -4.94 -30.48 -22.69
N PRO A 7 -5.31 -29.20 -22.48
CA PRO A 7 -5.22 -28.18 -23.52
C PRO A 7 -3.79 -28.09 -24.06
N ASP A 8 -3.63 -27.98 -25.38
CA ASP A 8 -2.31 -27.94 -26.01
C ASP A 8 -1.57 -26.65 -25.63
N TRP A 9 -0.66 -26.77 -24.66
CA TRP A 9 0.09 -25.66 -24.07
C TRP A 9 0.94 -24.89 -25.10
N ARG A 10 1.13 -25.42 -26.32
CA ARG A 10 1.87 -24.75 -27.39
C ARG A 10 1.03 -23.69 -28.11
N THR A 11 -0.29 -23.76 -28.02
CA THR A 11 -1.21 -22.83 -28.71
C THR A 11 -1.90 -21.86 -27.77
N ILE A 12 -1.57 -21.90 -26.48
CA ILE A 12 -2.28 -21.18 -25.42
C ILE A 12 -1.32 -20.18 -24.76
N ASP A 13 -1.81 -18.96 -24.50
CA ASP A 13 -1.04 -17.94 -23.79
C ASP A 13 -0.65 -18.41 -22.38
N ARG A 14 0.58 -18.11 -21.94
CA ARG A 14 1.09 -18.55 -20.62
C ARG A 14 0.26 -18.01 -19.44
N LYS A 15 -0.58 -17.00 -19.67
CA LYS A 15 -1.48 -16.42 -18.67
C LYS A 15 -2.92 -16.95 -18.74
N ALA A 16 -3.25 -17.80 -19.71
CA ALA A 16 -4.62 -18.28 -19.88
C ALA A 16 -5.10 -19.06 -18.66
N LYS A 17 -6.22 -18.64 -18.08
CA LYS A 17 -6.91 -19.34 -17.00
C LYS A 17 -8.01 -20.22 -17.59
N PHE A 18 -8.08 -21.46 -17.10
CA PHE A 18 -9.09 -22.43 -17.51
C PHE A 18 -9.97 -22.73 -16.31
N GLN A 19 -11.29 -22.75 -16.52
CA GLN A 19 -12.21 -23.28 -15.55
C GLN A 19 -12.59 -24.71 -15.94
N VAL A 20 -12.46 -25.62 -14.98
CA VAL A 20 -12.90 -27.01 -15.12
C VAL A 20 -13.98 -27.24 -14.07
N THR A 21 -15.21 -27.44 -14.53
CA THR A 21 -16.34 -27.78 -13.66
C THR A 21 -16.62 -29.27 -13.80
N MET A 22 -16.64 -30.00 -12.69
CA MET A 22 -16.96 -31.44 -12.67
C MET A 22 -18.20 -31.66 -11.81
N GLY A 23 -19.26 -32.16 -12.42
CA GLY A 23 -20.48 -32.57 -11.75
C GLY A 23 -20.52 -34.08 -11.47
N PRO A 24 -21.40 -34.54 -10.56
CA PRO A 24 -21.64 -35.96 -10.33
C PRO A 24 -22.21 -36.71 -11.54
N GLU A 25 -22.71 -35.98 -12.55
CA GLU A 25 -23.20 -36.46 -13.84
C GLU A 25 -22.11 -36.55 -14.94
N ASP A 26 -20.88 -36.09 -14.67
CA ASP A 26 -19.77 -36.07 -15.62
C ASP A 26 -18.83 -37.29 -15.53
N VAL A 27 -19.21 -38.31 -14.74
CA VAL A 27 -18.42 -39.54 -14.60
C VAL A 27 -18.37 -40.31 -15.92
N GLY A 28 -17.20 -40.30 -16.57
CA GLY A 28 -16.95 -41.03 -17.84
C GLY A 28 -17.03 -40.17 -19.10
N GLN A 29 -17.22 -38.85 -18.98
CA GLN A 29 -17.16 -37.90 -20.10
C GLN A 29 -15.76 -37.25 -20.22
N PRO A 30 -15.32 -36.85 -21.42
CA PRO A 30 -14.08 -36.08 -21.59
C PRO A 30 -14.17 -34.74 -20.88
N ILE A 31 -13.06 -34.29 -20.28
CA ILE A 31 -13.01 -33.06 -19.50
C ILE A 31 -13.25 -31.88 -20.43
N ARG A 32 -14.25 -31.07 -20.11
CA ARG A 32 -14.52 -29.83 -20.87
C ARG A 32 -13.75 -28.68 -20.23
N TYR A 33 -12.92 -28.04 -21.05
CA TYR A 33 -12.20 -26.83 -20.68
C TYR A 33 -12.91 -25.65 -21.30
N GLU A 34 -13.42 -24.74 -20.48
CA GLU A 34 -13.88 -23.44 -20.97
C GLU A 34 -12.72 -22.45 -20.80
N GLN A 35 -12.18 -21.97 -21.92
CA GLN A 35 -11.20 -20.91 -21.90
C GLN A 35 -11.93 -19.62 -21.55
N LEU A 36 -11.71 -19.14 -20.33
CA LEU A 36 -12.17 -17.82 -19.93
C LEU A 36 -11.33 -16.82 -20.73
N LEU A 37 -11.91 -16.29 -21.82
CA LEU A 37 -11.45 -15.04 -22.38
C LEU A 37 -11.60 -14.03 -21.24
N GLU A 38 -10.48 -13.43 -20.82
CA GLU A 38 -10.49 -12.22 -20.00
C GLU A 38 -11.32 -11.18 -20.76
N VAL A 39 -12.62 -11.18 -20.51
CA VAL A 39 -13.39 -9.95 -20.52
C VAL A 39 -12.74 -9.11 -19.43
N GLU A 40 -12.24 -7.94 -19.80
CA GLU A 40 -11.80 -6.88 -18.90
C GLU A 40 -13.02 -6.41 -18.07
N ASP A 41 -13.57 -7.31 -17.25
CA ASP A 41 -14.48 -6.99 -16.19
C ASP A 41 -13.62 -6.40 -15.07
N ALA A 42 -13.72 -5.08 -14.98
CA ALA A 42 -13.19 -4.22 -13.94
C ALA A 42 -13.33 -4.81 -12.53
N ASP A 43 -12.28 -5.50 -12.05
CA ASP A 43 -11.80 -5.57 -10.66
C ASP A 43 -10.57 -6.52 -10.61
N GLU A 44 -9.49 -6.18 -11.31
CA GLU A 44 -8.20 -6.78 -10.96
C GLU A 44 -7.78 -6.21 -9.62
N GLY A 45 -7.82 -7.04 -8.58
CA GLY A 45 -7.32 -6.72 -7.24
C GLY A 45 -5.99 -5.98 -7.32
N ALA A 46 -6.06 -4.68 -7.09
CA ALA A 46 -4.91 -3.82 -7.03
C ALA A 46 -4.09 -4.24 -5.81
N ASP A 47 -3.10 -5.09 -6.02
CA ASP A 47 -1.81 -4.96 -5.35
C ASP A 47 -1.18 -3.64 -5.87
N SER A 48 -1.91 -2.53 -5.74
CA SER A 48 -1.36 -1.20 -5.93
C SER A 48 -0.42 -1.03 -4.78
N GLU A 49 0.88 -1.01 -5.09
CA GLU A 49 1.96 -0.70 -4.16
C GLU A 49 1.51 0.43 -3.23
N VAL A 50 1.24 0.10 -1.96
CA VAL A 50 0.67 1.08 -1.01
C VAL A 50 1.67 2.20 -0.87
N THR A 51 1.22 3.42 -1.18
CA THR A 51 2.08 4.60 -1.10
C THR A 51 1.80 5.39 0.16
N TYR A 52 2.79 6.12 0.64
CA TYR A 52 2.62 7.01 1.78
C TYR A 52 3.14 8.39 1.44
N SER A 53 2.42 9.40 1.94
CA SER A 53 2.80 10.80 1.81
C SER A 53 2.85 11.44 3.20
N VAL A 54 3.71 12.44 3.37
CA VAL A 54 3.78 13.27 4.57
C VAL A 54 3.10 14.60 4.29
N THR A 55 2.40 15.13 5.30
CA THR A 55 1.94 16.50 5.30
C THR A 55 2.35 17.18 6.60
N GLY A 56 2.74 18.45 6.54
CA GLY A 56 3.24 19.14 7.71
C GLY A 56 3.43 20.64 7.51
N ASN A 57 3.92 21.31 8.55
CA ASN A 57 4.15 22.75 8.46
C ASN A 57 5.29 23.12 7.48
N PHE A 58 6.24 22.22 7.22
CA PHE A 58 7.34 22.41 6.27
C PHE A 58 6.91 22.47 4.81
N ASN A 59 5.77 21.87 4.45
CA ASN A 59 5.22 21.87 3.09
C ASN A 59 3.84 22.57 3.02
N SER A 60 3.56 23.49 3.95
CA SER A 60 2.28 24.22 4.05
C SER A 60 1.06 23.30 4.11
N TRP A 61 1.20 22.14 4.76
CA TRP A 61 0.18 21.09 4.84
C TRP A 61 -0.26 20.55 3.47
N SER A 62 0.62 20.60 2.48
CA SER A 62 0.45 19.89 1.21
C SER A 62 0.88 18.44 1.36
N GLU A 63 0.61 17.60 0.36
CA GLU A 63 1.14 16.25 0.30
C GLU A 63 2.57 16.24 -0.24
N ASP A 64 3.44 15.42 0.35
CA ASP A 64 4.78 15.16 -0.16
C ASP A 64 5.07 13.66 -0.09
N ARG A 65 5.34 13.04 -1.23
CA ARG A 65 5.38 11.58 -1.38
C ARG A 65 6.65 11.01 -0.76
N MET A 66 6.52 9.99 0.08
CA MET A 66 7.65 9.28 0.64
C MET A 66 8.25 8.31 -0.38
N VAL A 67 9.57 8.11 -0.29
CA VAL A 67 10.28 7.12 -1.10
C VAL A 67 10.44 5.81 -0.33
N ALA A 68 10.52 4.68 -1.04
CA ALA A 68 10.84 3.40 -0.41
C ALA A 68 12.23 3.45 0.25
N GLY A 69 12.34 2.87 1.43
CA GLY A 69 13.57 2.75 2.21
C GLY A 69 14.42 1.55 1.81
N GLU A 70 15.34 1.18 2.70
CA GLU A 70 16.29 0.09 2.49
C GLU A 70 15.67 -1.28 2.78
N VAL A 71 14.67 -1.33 3.66
CA VAL A 71 13.97 -2.56 4.04
C VAL A 71 12.51 -2.56 3.56
N PRO A 72 11.92 -3.74 3.28
CA PRO A 72 10.52 -3.83 2.90
C PRO A 72 9.58 -3.15 3.91
N GLY A 73 8.64 -2.36 3.40
CA GLY A 73 7.68 -1.61 4.21
C GLY A 73 8.23 -0.33 4.86
N GLN A 74 9.51 0.02 4.63
CA GLN A 74 10.06 1.30 5.07
C GLN A 74 9.78 2.37 4.03
N HIS A 75 9.31 3.52 4.49
CA HIS A 75 9.09 4.72 3.69
C HIS A 75 9.83 5.90 4.35
N VAL A 76 10.56 6.68 3.55
CA VAL A 76 11.48 7.71 4.03
C VAL A 76 11.19 9.04 3.34
N LEU A 77 11.31 10.14 4.09
CA LEU A 77 11.28 11.51 3.58
C LEU A 77 12.22 12.39 4.41
N TYR A 78 12.89 13.34 3.77
CA TYR A 78 13.74 14.32 4.44
C TYR A 78 13.02 15.66 4.44
N ALA A 79 12.83 16.23 5.64
CA ALA A 79 12.14 17.51 5.82
C ALA A 79 13.05 18.51 6.52
N GLU A 80 13.16 19.72 5.97
CA GLU A 80 13.87 20.82 6.62
C GLU A 80 13.02 21.43 7.74
N VAL A 81 13.64 21.66 8.90
CA VAL A 81 12.98 22.30 10.04
C VAL A 81 12.73 23.78 9.72
N PRO A 82 11.47 24.27 9.78
CA PRO A 82 11.15 25.65 9.46
C PRO A 82 11.83 26.68 10.39
N SER A 83 11.74 27.96 10.03
CA SER A 83 12.27 29.08 10.82
C SER A 83 11.74 29.16 12.27
N THR A 84 10.61 28.51 12.55
CA THR A 84 10.04 28.38 13.90
C THR A 84 10.84 27.47 14.82
N GLY A 85 11.74 26.64 14.28
CA GLY A 85 12.48 25.61 15.04
C GLY A 85 11.61 24.41 15.45
N ARG A 86 10.39 24.32 14.93
CA ARG A 86 9.41 23.28 15.24
C ARG A 86 8.89 22.67 13.95
N LEU A 87 9.07 21.37 13.79
CA LEU A 87 8.57 20.60 12.66
C LEU A 87 7.39 19.75 13.12
N GLU A 88 6.27 19.85 12.42
CA GLU A 88 5.03 19.13 12.72
C GLU A 88 4.55 18.38 11.49
N TRP A 89 4.18 17.11 11.65
CA TRP A 89 3.73 16.29 10.52
C TRP A 89 2.78 15.16 10.90
N ARG A 90 2.11 14.62 9.88
CA ARG A 90 1.33 13.37 9.89
C ARG A 90 1.43 12.70 8.52
N PHE A 91 0.91 11.49 8.37
CA PHE A 91 0.97 10.75 7.11
C PHE A 91 -0.42 10.59 6.49
N PHE A 92 -0.42 10.42 5.17
CA PHE A 92 -1.56 9.96 4.39
C PHE A 92 -1.20 8.64 3.73
N LYS A 93 -2.14 7.70 3.74
CA LYS A 93 -2.06 6.46 2.96
C LYS A 93 -2.60 6.74 1.56
N ASP A 94 -1.90 6.28 0.54
CA ASP A 94 -2.23 6.42 -0.89
C ASP A 94 -2.42 7.88 -1.36
N GLY A 95 -1.77 8.83 -0.68
CA GLY A 95 -1.95 10.27 -0.94
C GLY A 95 -3.36 10.79 -0.60
N ASP A 96 -4.19 9.98 0.05
CA ASP A 96 -5.58 10.32 0.34
C ASP A 96 -5.71 11.05 1.67
N SER A 97 -6.18 12.30 1.61
CA SER A 97 -6.43 13.16 2.78
C SER A 97 -7.50 12.62 3.74
N GLU A 98 -8.32 11.66 3.30
CA GLU A 98 -9.28 10.94 4.14
C GLU A 98 -8.67 9.70 4.80
N GLN A 99 -7.49 9.24 4.38
CA GLN A 99 -6.76 8.11 4.97
C GLN A 99 -5.56 8.60 5.79
N VAL A 100 -5.87 9.32 6.88
CA VAL A 100 -4.86 9.92 7.75
C VAL A 100 -4.29 8.89 8.73
N LEU A 101 -2.97 8.92 8.91
CA LEU A 101 -2.25 8.21 9.95
C LEU A 101 -1.57 9.22 10.87
N CYS A 102 -1.87 9.15 12.17
CA CYS A 102 -1.39 10.13 13.15
C CYS A 102 -1.08 9.46 14.50
N PRO A 103 -0.38 10.13 15.43
CA PRO A 103 -0.18 9.58 16.76
C PRO A 103 -1.46 9.65 17.59
N ALA A 104 -1.57 8.76 18.58
CA ALA A 104 -2.70 8.75 19.52
C ALA A 104 -2.81 10.03 20.39
N PHE A 105 -1.70 10.75 20.56
CA PHE A 105 -1.65 11.97 21.37
C PHE A 105 -1.33 13.19 20.49
N PRO A 106 -1.90 14.37 20.80
CA PRO A 106 -1.50 15.61 20.13
C PRO A 106 -0.05 15.96 20.45
N GLU A 107 0.58 16.71 19.54
CA GLU A 107 1.96 17.21 19.69
C GLU A 107 2.98 16.12 20.08
N CYS A 108 2.88 14.95 19.45
CA CYS A 108 3.56 13.75 19.92
C CYS A 108 5.06 13.76 19.59
N THR A 109 5.91 13.69 20.61
CA THR A 109 7.37 13.54 20.45
C THR A 109 7.85 12.09 20.55
N LYS A 110 6.96 11.14 20.87
CA LYS A 110 7.28 9.74 21.07
C LYS A 110 7.26 8.98 19.75
N ARG A 111 8.39 8.38 19.38
CA ARG A 111 8.53 7.54 18.17
C ARG A 111 7.74 6.23 18.24
N THR A 112 7.45 5.74 19.45
CA THR A 112 6.75 4.47 19.71
C THR A 112 5.32 4.69 20.18
N ALA A 113 4.75 5.88 19.97
CA ALA A 113 3.35 6.11 20.25
C ALA A 113 2.49 5.24 19.32
N GLU A 114 1.33 4.80 19.82
CA GLU A 114 0.33 4.15 18.99
C GLU A 114 -0.02 5.05 17.79
N ILE A 115 -0.07 4.44 16.61
CA ILE A 115 -0.49 5.08 15.37
C ILE A 115 -1.98 4.81 15.20
N LEU A 116 -2.76 5.86 15.10
CA LEU A 116 -4.18 5.81 14.75
C LEU A 116 -4.35 5.89 13.24
N GLY A 117 -5.42 5.26 12.75
CA GLY A 117 -5.79 5.25 11.34
C GLY A 117 -5.37 3.97 10.60
N PRO A 118 -5.54 3.92 9.28
CA PRO A 118 -6.00 5.03 8.42
C PRO A 118 -7.47 5.40 8.70
N ALA A 119 -7.74 6.68 8.97
CA ALA A 119 -9.11 7.16 9.20
C ALA A 119 -9.27 8.66 8.88
N LYS A 120 -10.49 9.06 8.55
CA LYS A 120 -10.83 10.46 8.29
C LYS A 120 -10.88 11.30 9.55
N ALA A 121 -10.75 12.61 9.39
CA ALA A 121 -10.89 13.62 10.46
C ALA A 121 -9.90 13.48 11.63
N LEU A 122 -8.77 12.78 11.44
CA LEU A 122 -7.68 12.76 12.42
C LEU A 122 -6.81 14.02 12.29
N SER A 123 -6.51 14.66 13.43
CA SER A 123 -5.82 15.96 13.46
C SER A 123 -4.51 15.98 14.25
N ASN A 124 -4.19 14.92 14.99
CA ASN A 124 -2.95 14.86 15.76
C ASN A 124 -1.72 14.85 14.82
N SER A 125 -0.56 15.21 15.37
CA SER A 125 0.68 15.29 14.61
C SER A 125 1.86 14.92 15.49
N TRP A 126 2.89 14.37 14.87
CA TRP A 126 4.21 14.27 15.49
C TRP A 126 4.90 15.62 15.47
N VAL A 127 5.77 15.85 16.45
CA VAL A 127 6.50 17.10 16.61
C VAL A 127 7.95 16.80 16.93
N VAL A 128 8.85 17.55 16.30
CA VAL A 128 10.25 17.63 16.73
C VAL A 128 10.69 19.08 16.80
N ASN A 129 11.48 19.40 17.83
CA ASN A 129 12.12 20.71 17.97
C ASN A 129 13.60 20.56 17.64
N ALA A 130 14.08 21.41 16.73
CA ALA A 130 15.47 21.41 16.26
C ALA A 130 15.84 22.82 15.79
N ALA A 131 17.12 23.07 15.54
CA ALA A 131 17.54 24.35 14.98
C ALA A 131 16.91 24.54 13.57
N PRO A 132 16.46 25.76 13.22
CA PRO A 132 16.00 26.05 11.87
C PRO A 132 17.02 25.66 10.80
N GLY A 133 16.55 25.13 9.67
CA GLY A 133 17.40 24.68 8.56
C GLY A 133 18.06 23.32 8.78
N VAL A 134 17.84 22.67 9.92
CA VAL A 134 18.28 21.28 10.12
C VAL A 134 17.36 20.34 9.33
N GLU A 135 17.95 19.41 8.61
CA GLU A 135 17.22 18.35 7.92
C GLU A 135 16.89 17.20 8.90
N VAL A 136 15.63 16.77 8.91
CA VAL A 136 15.12 15.66 9.71
C VAL A 136 14.69 14.54 8.78
N ARG A 137 15.20 13.33 9.04
CA ARG A 137 14.75 12.10 8.37
C ARG A 137 13.48 11.57 9.06
N ILE A 138 12.37 11.58 8.34
CA ILE A 138 11.09 11.00 8.74
C ILE A 138 11.00 9.60 8.14
N GLU A 139 10.69 8.62 8.97
CA GLU A 139 10.61 7.21 8.56
C GLU A 139 9.29 6.61 9.06
N LEU A 140 8.61 5.87 8.19
CA LEU A 140 7.43 5.08 8.48
C LEU A 140 7.73 3.62 8.13
N LEU A 141 7.57 2.71 9.09
CA LEU A 141 7.71 1.27 8.86
C LEU A 141 6.34 0.61 8.97
N VAL A 142 5.91 -0.05 7.90
CA VAL A 142 4.65 -0.79 7.82
C VAL A 142 4.97 -2.25 7.64
N ALA A 143 4.62 -3.06 8.63
CA ALA A 143 4.72 -4.51 8.53
C ALA A 143 3.35 -5.07 8.16
N GLU A 144 3.29 -5.92 7.14
CA GLU A 144 2.08 -6.71 6.89
C GLU A 144 1.92 -7.70 8.04
N GLY A 145 0.78 -7.61 8.73
CA GLY A 145 0.42 -8.55 9.77
C GLY A 145 0.28 -9.95 9.16
N ARG A 146 0.99 -10.92 9.72
CA ARG A 146 0.85 -12.34 9.38
C ARG A 146 -0.38 -12.97 10.01
#